data_AF-A0AAW0JBT4-F1
#
_entry.id   AF-A0AAW0JBT4-F1
#
_cell.length_a   1.000
_cell.length_b   1.000
_cell.length_c   1.000
_cell.angle_alpha   90.00
_cell.angle_beta   90.00
_cell.angle_gamma   90.00
#
_symmetry.space_group_name_H-M   'P 1'
#
loop_
_entity.id
_entity.type
_entity.pdbx_description
1 polymer ?
#
loop_
_entity_poly.entity_id
_entity_poly.type
_entity_poly.pdbx_seq_one_letter_code
_entity_poly.pdbx_strand_id
1 'polypeptide(L)'
;MSQTLNMTLKDLLSIKQSLNTIVTIFCPTDEAFYSLKHPQVPFTLLQYQIAPSNLGKETLENSLTYGSKFSILLLGHPLVVTTLPGDTNTSINGVKIVDWDIYHDGHVIVHGLRISLILLFKF
;
A
#
# COMPACT_ATOMS: atom_id res chain seq x y z
N MET A 1 3.42 -20.56 14.35
CA MET A 1 3.09 -19.45 13.44
C MET A 1 3.77 -18.11 13.80
N SER A 2 4.33 -17.90 15.01
CA SER A 2 5.01 -16.64 15.35
C SER A 2 6.40 -16.46 14.72
N GLN A 3 7.07 -17.55 14.32
CA GLN A 3 8.45 -17.47 13.82
C GLN A 3 8.56 -16.87 12.42
N THR A 4 7.61 -17.15 11.53
CA THR A 4 7.57 -16.56 10.18
C THR A 4 7.35 -15.05 10.26
N LEU A 5 6.37 -14.61 11.06
CA LEU A 5 6.12 -13.19 11.29
C LEU A 5 7.34 -12.49 11.92
N ASN A 6 8.03 -13.16 12.85
CA ASN A 6 9.21 -12.60 13.50
C ASN A 6 10.41 -12.50 12.53
N MET A 7 10.58 -13.46 11.63
CA MET A 7 11.61 -13.37 10.58
C MET A 7 11.28 -12.24 9.61
N THR A 8 10.04 -12.13 9.13
CA THR A 8 9.70 -11.08 8.17
C THR A 8 9.65 -9.69 8.79
N LEU A 9 9.28 -9.56 10.07
CA LEU A 9 9.44 -8.30 10.81
C LEU A 9 10.91 -7.97 11.03
N LYS A 10 11.77 -8.96 11.32
CA LYS A 10 13.22 -8.73 11.40
C LYS A 10 13.81 -8.33 10.07
N ASP A 11 13.33 -8.86 8.95
CA ASP A 11 13.75 -8.46 7.61
C ASP A 11 13.26 -7.05 7.27
N LEU A 12 12.01 -6.72 7.62
CA LEU A 12 11.46 -5.35 7.52
C LEU A 12 12.21 -4.34 8.40
N LEU A 13 12.57 -4.74 9.61
CA LEU A 13 13.32 -3.92 10.56
C LEU A 13 14.81 -3.83 10.21
N SER A 14 15.38 -4.86 9.58
CA SER A 14 16.76 -4.83 9.07
C SER A 14 16.87 -3.95 7.83
N ILE A 15 15.83 -3.91 6.97
CA ILE A 15 15.65 -2.87 5.95
C ILE A 15 15.64 -1.48 6.60
N LYS A 16 14.93 -1.32 7.73
CA LYS A 16 14.84 -0.06 8.50
C LYS A 16 16.16 0.40 9.12
N GLN A 17 17.08 -0.52 9.45
CA GLN A 17 18.38 -0.20 10.07
C GLN A 17 19.48 0.15 9.04
N SER A 18 19.28 -0.23 7.77
CA SER A 18 20.28 -0.06 6.70
C SER A 18 20.07 1.21 5.86
N LEU A 19 18.85 1.75 5.84
CA LEU A 19 18.46 2.76 4.87
C LEU A 19 17.64 3.86 5.55
N ASN A 20 17.94 5.11 5.19
CA ASN A 20 17.11 6.29 5.40
C ASN A 20 15.83 6.19 4.52
N THR A 21 15.15 5.03 4.57
CA THR A 21 14.08 4.64 3.65
C THR A 21 12.75 5.16 4.13
N ILE A 22 12.05 5.79 3.20
CA ILE A 22 10.66 6.18 3.36
C ILE A 22 9.79 5.00 2.93
N VAL A 23 8.83 4.63 3.77
CA VAL A 23 7.86 3.57 3.51
C VAL A 23 6.47 4.19 3.39
N THR A 24 5.75 3.82 2.34
CA THR A 24 4.36 4.21 2.16
C THR A 24 3.45 3.00 2.39
N ILE A 25 2.41 3.19 3.21
CA ILE A 25 1.42 2.17 3.56
C ILE A 25 0.06 2.60 3.02
N PHE A 26 -0.52 1.76 2.18
CA PHE A 26 -1.87 1.90 1.66
C PHE A 26 -2.85 1.12 2.54
N CYS A 27 -3.40 1.80 3.54
CA CYS A 27 -4.27 1.21 4.54
C CYS A 27 -5.72 1.13 4.04
N PRO A 28 -6.33 -0.06 3.95
CA PRO A 28 -7.77 -0.17 3.71
C PRO A 28 -8.57 0.37 4.90
N THR A 29 -9.78 0.89 4.67
CA THR A 29 -10.69 1.22 5.78
C THR A 29 -11.16 -0.03 6.54
N ASP A 30 -11.58 0.15 7.78
CA ASP A 30 -12.04 -0.95 8.66
C ASP A 30 -13.21 -1.73 8.03
N GLU A 31 -14.10 -1.05 7.31
CA GLU A 31 -15.24 -1.70 6.64
C GLU A 31 -14.81 -2.70 5.57
N ALA A 32 -13.63 -2.53 5.00
CA ALA A 32 -13.09 -3.45 4.02
C ALA A 32 -12.97 -4.86 4.63
N PHE A 33 -12.63 -4.95 5.91
CA PHE A 33 -12.38 -6.21 6.62
C PHE A 33 -13.68 -6.93 7.00
N TYR A 34 -14.82 -6.22 7.07
CA TYR A 34 -16.12 -6.84 7.36
C TYR A 34 -16.56 -7.83 6.28
N SER A 35 -16.04 -7.67 5.05
CA SER A 35 -16.33 -8.56 3.92
C SER A 35 -15.49 -9.85 3.90
N LEU A 36 -14.52 -10.00 4.82
CA LEU A 36 -13.66 -11.17 4.87
C LEU A 36 -14.42 -12.38 5.41
N LYS A 37 -14.50 -13.44 4.59
CA LYS A 37 -15.07 -14.73 5.00
C LYS A 37 -14.21 -15.52 5.98
N HIS A 38 -12.96 -15.09 6.18
CA HIS A 38 -12.00 -15.76 7.04
C HIS A 38 -11.59 -14.83 8.19
N PRO A 39 -11.51 -15.33 9.43
CA PRO A 39 -11.12 -14.53 10.60
C PRO A 39 -9.63 -14.13 10.60
N GLN A 40 -8.83 -14.70 9.70
CA GLN A 40 -7.40 -14.41 9.60
C GLN A 40 -7.11 -13.71 8.28
N VAL A 41 -6.47 -12.54 8.37
CA VAL A 41 -5.97 -11.80 7.22
C VAL A 41 -4.69 -12.49 6.71
N PRO A 42 -4.62 -12.91 5.43
CA PRO A 42 -3.41 -13.50 4.88
C PRO A 42 -2.22 -12.53 4.97
N PHE A 43 -1.04 -13.04 5.29
CA PHE A 43 0.17 -12.21 5.39
C PHE A 43 0.54 -11.51 4.06
N THR A 44 0.26 -12.16 2.93
CA THR A 44 0.44 -11.59 1.59
C THR A 44 -0.32 -10.30 1.39
N LEU A 45 -1.44 -10.13 2.09
CA LEU A 45 -2.28 -8.94 2.03
C LEU A 45 -1.56 -7.75 2.68
N LEU A 46 -0.90 -7.98 3.81
CA LEU A 46 -0.08 -6.96 4.47
C LEU A 46 1.11 -6.54 3.60
N GLN A 47 1.77 -7.51 2.96
CA GLN A 47 2.87 -7.22 2.02
C GLN A 47 2.39 -6.41 0.81
N TYR A 48 1.13 -6.57 0.42
CA TYR A 48 0.55 -5.83 -0.69
C TYR A 48 0.32 -4.35 -0.39
N GLN A 49 0.09 -4.03 0.88
CA GLN A 49 -0.22 -2.68 1.32
C GLN A 49 1.02 -1.80 1.51
N ILE A 50 2.23 -2.36 1.45
CA ILE A 50 3.45 -1.65 1.84
C ILE A 50 4.36 -1.45 0.61
N ALA A 51 4.67 -0.20 0.31
CA ALA A 51 5.61 0.22 -0.71
C ALA A 51 6.88 0.80 -0.05
N PRO A 52 8.08 0.26 -0.31
CA PRO A 52 9.34 0.77 0.23
C PRO A 52 9.84 1.99 -0.59
N SER A 53 8.98 2.99 -0.78
CA SER A 53 9.28 4.22 -1.51
C SER A 53 8.48 5.40 -0.94
N ASN A 54 8.99 6.61 -1.16
CA ASN A 54 8.25 7.84 -0.87
C ASN A 54 7.17 8.04 -1.94
N LEU A 55 5.93 7.75 -1.57
CA LEU A 55 4.75 7.95 -2.41
C LEU A 55 3.78 8.86 -1.68
N GLY A 56 4.25 10.01 -1.19
CA GLY A 56 3.37 11.03 -0.61
C GLY A 56 2.37 11.58 -1.64
N LYS A 57 1.40 12.36 -1.15
CA LYS A 57 0.33 12.92 -1.98
C LYS A 57 0.82 13.61 -3.25
N GLU A 58 1.78 14.53 -3.12
CA GLU A 58 2.32 15.28 -4.25
C GLU A 58 2.94 14.36 -5.31
N THR A 59 3.69 13.34 -4.90
CA THR A 59 4.31 12.38 -5.81
C THR A 59 3.24 11.57 -6.56
N LEU A 60 2.24 11.07 -5.83
CA LEU A 60 1.15 10.28 -6.39
C LEU A 60 0.23 11.08 -7.33
N GLU A 61 -0.03 12.36 -7.03
CA GLU A 61 -0.90 13.23 -7.84
C GLU A 61 -0.19 13.87 -9.04
N ASN A 62 1.04 14.35 -8.86
CA ASN A 62 1.71 15.20 -9.85
C ASN A 62 2.83 14.50 -10.63
N SER A 63 3.47 13.48 -10.03
CA SER A 63 4.66 12.86 -10.62
C SER A 63 4.36 11.54 -11.35
N LEU A 64 3.25 10.88 -11.03
CA LEU A 64 2.89 9.60 -11.63
C LEU A 64 1.77 9.74 -12.65
N THR A 65 2.04 9.27 -13.86
CA THR A 65 1.06 9.20 -14.94
C THR A 65 0.28 7.89 -14.90
N TYR A 66 -0.88 7.85 -15.56
CA TYR A 66 -1.63 6.62 -15.79
C TYR A 66 -0.73 5.51 -16.34
N GLY A 67 -0.80 4.32 -15.73
CA GLY A 67 -0.01 3.15 -16.08
C GLY A 67 1.36 3.07 -15.39
N SER A 68 1.75 4.09 -14.62
CA SER A 68 2.97 4.06 -13.81
C SER A 68 2.95 2.89 -12.83
N LYS A 69 4.06 2.17 -12.72
CA LYS A 69 4.19 0.99 -11.85
C LYS A 69 5.19 1.27 -10.73
N PHE A 70 4.86 0.84 -9.53
CA PHE A 70 5.78 0.90 -8.39
C PHE A 70 5.75 -0.41 -7.61
N SER A 71 6.92 -0.74 -7.04
CA SER A 71 7.11 -1.98 -6.30
C SER A 71 6.52 -1.89 -4.90
N ILE A 72 6.00 -3.01 -4.45
CA ILE A 72 5.57 -3.26 -3.08
C ILE A 72 6.37 -4.42 -2.48
N LEU A 73 6.18 -4.71 -1.19
CA LEU A 73 6.88 -5.81 -0.53
C LEU A 73 6.52 -7.18 -1.09
N LEU A 74 5.36 -7.34 -1.73
CA LEU A 74 5.04 -8.57 -2.46
C LEU A 74 5.76 -8.57 -3.82
N LEU A 75 6.90 -9.25 -3.88
CA LEU A 75 7.71 -9.35 -5.09
C LEU A 75 6.88 -9.89 -6.28
N GLY A 76 7.11 -9.30 -7.46
CA GLY A 76 6.42 -9.68 -8.70
C GLY A 76 5.00 -9.11 -8.87
N HIS A 77 4.48 -8.36 -7.90
CA HIS A 77 3.11 -7.82 -7.92
C HIS A 77 3.12 -6.30 -7.79
N PRO A 78 3.56 -5.53 -8.81
CA PRO A 78 3.61 -4.08 -8.70
C PRO A 78 2.21 -3.46 -8.60
N LEU A 79 2.12 -2.36 -7.87
CA LEU A 79 0.96 -1.48 -7.92
C LEU A 79 1.02 -0.59 -9.15
N VAL A 80 -0.13 -0.35 -9.78
CA VAL A 80 -0.26 0.46 -11.01
C VAL A 80 -1.13 1.67 -10.72
N VAL A 81 -0.68 2.85 -11.11
CA VAL A 81 -1.51 4.05 -11.11
C VAL A 81 -2.56 3.92 -12.20
N THR A 82 -3.82 3.93 -11.81
CA THR A 82 -4.98 3.80 -12.70
C THR A 82 -5.83 5.07 -12.73
N THR A 83 -5.33 6.19 -12.23
CA THR A 83 -5.98 7.51 -12.31
C THR A 83 -6.16 7.91 -13.76
N LEU A 84 -7.40 8.10 -14.21
CA LEU A 84 -7.64 8.55 -15.58
C LEU A 84 -7.32 10.04 -15.74
N PRO A 85 -6.87 10.50 -16.92
CA PRO A 85 -6.71 11.91 -17.20
C PRO A 85 -8.03 12.66 -16.97
N GLY A 86 -8.04 13.62 -16.05
CA GLY A 86 -9.22 14.41 -15.69
C GLY A 86 -9.99 13.91 -14.46
N ASP A 87 -9.60 12.78 -13.86
CA ASP A 87 -10.12 12.38 -12.56
C ASP A 87 -9.59 13.30 -11.44
N THR A 88 -10.47 13.67 -10.51
CA THR A 88 -10.11 14.49 -9.34
C THR A 88 -9.38 13.72 -8.26
N ASN A 89 -9.41 12.38 -8.32
CA ASN A 89 -8.91 11.51 -7.26
C ASN A 89 -7.98 10.44 -7.82
N THR A 90 -6.80 10.31 -7.21
CA THR A 90 -5.84 9.28 -7.57
C THR A 90 -6.37 7.89 -7.27
N SER A 91 -6.20 6.98 -8.23
CA SER A 91 -6.54 5.58 -8.11
C SER A 91 -5.33 4.69 -8.36
N ILE A 92 -5.16 3.66 -7.54
CA ILE A 92 -4.12 2.64 -7.66
C ILE A 92 -4.80 1.29 -7.80
N ASN A 93 -4.46 0.53 -8.84
CA ASN A 93 -5.07 -0.76 -9.18
C ASN A 93 -6.62 -0.72 -9.19
N GLY A 94 -7.19 0.39 -9.66
CA GLY A 94 -8.63 0.62 -9.69
C GLY A 94 -9.25 1.04 -8.34
N VAL A 95 -8.45 1.20 -7.29
CA VAL A 95 -8.89 1.57 -5.94
C VAL A 95 -8.57 3.03 -5.68
N LYS A 96 -9.57 3.79 -5.23
CA LYS A 96 -9.41 5.22 -4.94
C LYS A 96 -8.71 5.43 -3.60
N ILE A 97 -7.72 6.31 -3.60
CA ILE A 97 -7.19 6.90 -2.37
C ILE A 97 -8.20 7.95 -1.90
N VAL A 98 -8.65 7.83 -0.66
CA VAL A 98 -9.67 8.71 -0.08
C VAL A 98 -9.12 9.61 0.99
N ASP A 99 -8.16 9.12 1.75
CA ASP A 99 -7.56 9.85 2.85
C ASP A 99 -6.06 9.92 2.61
N TRP A 100 -5.56 11.13 2.42
CA TRP A 100 -4.16 11.39 2.13
C TRP A 100 -3.39 11.65 3.42
N ASP A 101 -2.16 11.12 3.51
CA ASP A 101 -1.22 11.41 4.60
C ASP A 101 -1.85 11.35 6.01
N ILE A 102 -2.69 10.33 6.26
CA ILE A 102 -3.32 10.08 7.59
C ILE A 102 -2.24 10.05 8.68
N TYR A 103 -1.07 9.54 8.32
CA TYR A 103 0.14 9.65 9.10
C TYR A 103 1.31 9.99 8.17
N HIS A 104 2.15 10.92 8.60
CA HIS A 104 3.35 11.31 7.87
C HIS A 104 4.40 11.88 8.83
N ASP A 105 5.48 11.14 9.09
CA ASP A 105 6.58 11.57 9.97
C ASP A 105 7.92 11.73 9.22
N GLY A 106 7.86 11.78 7.89
CA GLY A 106 9.02 11.83 7.00
C GLY A 106 9.72 10.48 6.75
N HIS A 107 9.31 9.40 7.44
CA HIS A 107 9.84 8.05 7.25
C HIS A 107 8.74 7.04 6.94
N VAL A 108 7.56 7.21 7.52
CA VAL A 108 6.38 6.41 7.26
C VAL A 108 5.27 7.34 6.80
N ILE A 109 4.67 6.98 5.68
CA ILE A 109 3.52 7.65 5.06
C ILE A 109 2.37 6.67 5.07
N VAL A 110 1.17 7.09 5.48
CA VAL A 110 -0.02 6.24 5.47
C VAL A 110 -1.14 6.92 4.69
N HIS A 111 -1.65 6.25 3.68
CA HIS A 111 -2.83 6.66 2.90
C HIS A 111 -4.00 5.72 3.16
N GLY A 112 -5.20 6.26 3.28
CA GLY A 112 -6.44 5.51 3.36
C GLY A 112 -7.01 5.18 2.00
N LEU A 113 -7.34 3.91 1.80
CA LEU A 113 -7.99 3.39 0.61
C LEU A 113 -9.45 3.04 0.94
N ARG A 114 -10.38 3.52 0.13
CA ARG A 114 -11.79 3.12 0.23
C ARG A 114 -11.99 1.85 -0.56
N ILE A 115 -12.00 0.73 0.13
CA ILE A 115 -11.92 -0.58 -0.49
C ILE A 115 -12.88 -1.60 0.12
N SER A 116 -13.26 -2.59 -0.68
CA SER A 116 -13.60 -3.95 -0.24
C SER A 116 -12.40 -4.84 -0.59
N LEU A 117 -11.78 -5.50 0.40
CA LEU A 117 -10.52 -6.26 0.25
C LEU A 117 -10.54 -7.31 -0.88
N ILE A 118 -11.73 -7.70 -1.34
CA ILE A 118 -11.98 -8.60 -2.47
C ILE A 118 -11.45 -8.04 -3.81
N LEU A 119 -11.33 -6.72 -3.97
CA LEU A 119 -10.88 -6.09 -5.22
C LEU A 119 -9.36 -6.06 -5.39
N LEU A 120 -8.58 -6.18 -4.30
CA LEU A 120 -7.12 -6.18 -4.35
C LEU A 120 -6.51 -7.43 -5.02
N PHE A 121 -7.25 -8.53 -5.09
CA PHE A 121 -6.78 -9.82 -5.63
C PHE A 121 -7.31 -10.14 -7.03
N LYS A 122 -8.01 -9.21 -7.68
CA LYS A 122 -8.63 -9.46 -9.00
C LYS A 122 -7.69 -9.31 -10.20
N PHE A 123 -6.41 -9.00 -9.98
CA PHE A 123 -5.42 -8.82 -11.05
C PHE A 123 -4.08 -9.45 -10.67
#